data_AF-A0A0W1ERJ2-F1
#
_entry.id   AF-A0A0W1ERJ2-F1
#
_cell.length_a   1.000
_cell.length_b   1.000
_cell.length_c   1.000
_cell.angle_alpha   90.00
_cell.angle_beta   90.00
_cell.angle_gamma   90.00
#
_symmetry.space_group_name_H-M   'P 1'
#
loop_
_entity.id
_entity.type
_entity.pdbx_description
1 polymer ?
#
loop_
_entity_poly.entity_id
_entity_poly.type
_entity_poly.pdbx_seq_one_letter_code
_entity_poly.pdbx_strand_id
1 'polypeptide(L)'
;MDLVNFARRSRFIRSVFSLPLYGRNRWMGYRQAPAKAVLDRVEGLVASDVRVRVEEFDGEFILGPRSHILRRLLSQGFYEPQLVQLFLSHLTPDRDVVDVGANVGFFSVLAAKRLTTGRVLAAEPTTAAFSRLSQNVTINDVETKVILYNGLVSNEASLATLDIVPGREEYSSMGGIVHPSVAGQAVQTETVQARPLDSLVAENGLRPAVIKVDVEGAEGMVFEGAQQTLRDYRPVVLSEFSRPLLARNGSSPEAIIALFDRCGYDVHNPFDRSASAGAIDFDEIIAIPRPA
;
A
#
# COMPACT_ATOMS: atom_id res chain seq x y z
N MET A 1 25.31 9.73 -21.52
CA MET A 1 24.70 8.88 -22.56
C MET A 1 23.41 8.33 -22.00
N ASP A 2 22.28 8.92 -22.41
CA ASP A 2 20.96 8.72 -21.81
C ASP A 2 20.32 7.36 -22.18
N LEU A 3 20.17 6.49 -21.18
CA LEU A 3 19.32 5.29 -21.28
C LEU A 3 17.86 5.62 -21.67
N VAL A 4 17.41 6.83 -21.34
CA VAL A 4 16.06 7.34 -21.62
C VAL A 4 15.79 7.50 -23.13
N ASN A 5 16.82 7.82 -23.92
CA ASN A 5 16.68 7.98 -25.37
C ASN A 5 16.70 6.64 -26.13
N PHE A 6 17.28 5.60 -25.55
CA PHE A 6 17.31 4.26 -26.14
C PHE A 6 15.93 3.57 -26.08
N ALA A 7 15.22 3.72 -24.95
CA ALA A 7 13.89 3.13 -24.76
C ALA A 7 12.82 3.73 -25.69
N ARG A 8 12.93 5.01 -26.07
CA ARG A 8 11.91 5.70 -26.89
C ARG A 8 11.93 5.34 -28.38
N ARG A 9 13.00 4.76 -28.92
CA ARG A 9 13.16 4.50 -30.37
C ARG A 9 12.93 3.06 -30.81
N SER A 10 12.72 2.14 -29.87
CA SER A 10 12.60 0.72 -30.20
C SER A 10 11.16 0.35 -30.61
N ARG A 11 10.94 0.08 -31.90
CA ARG A 11 9.68 -0.49 -32.42
C ARG A 11 9.30 -1.82 -31.74
N PHE A 12 10.29 -2.50 -31.15
CA PHE A 12 10.15 -3.75 -30.42
C PHE A 12 9.36 -3.57 -29.11
N ILE A 13 9.58 -2.49 -28.37
CA ILE A 13 8.90 -2.21 -27.09
C ILE A 13 7.39 -1.98 -27.34
N ARG A 14 7.02 -1.26 -28.40
CA ARG A 14 5.61 -1.03 -28.76
C ARG A 14 4.85 -2.33 -29.09
N SER A 15 5.51 -3.33 -29.66
CA SER A 15 4.87 -4.62 -30.00
C SER A 15 4.61 -5.53 -28.79
N VAL A 16 5.29 -5.30 -27.68
CA VAL A 16 5.11 -6.08 -26.43
C VAL A 16 3.93 -5.56 -25.61
N PHE A 17 3.63 -4.27 -25.71
CA PHE A 17 2.46 -3.64 -25.05
C PHE A 17 1.15 -3.78 -25.84
N SER A 18 1.17 -4.40 -27.04
CA SER A 18 -0.03 -4.67 -27.84
C SER A 18 -0.61 -6.08 -27.67
N LEU A 19 -0.09 -6.88 -26.73
CA LEU A 19 -0.57 -8.25 -26.48
C LEU A 19 -1.39 -8.33 -25.18
N PRO A 20 -2.48 -9.12 -25.15
CA PRO A 20 -3.25 -9.39 -23.93
C PRO A 20 -2.38 -9.99 -22.82
N LEU A 21 -2.65 -9.60 -21.56
CA LEU A 21 -1.92 -9.99 -20.34
C LEU A 21 -1.55 -11.48 -20.25
N TYR A 22 -2.42 -12.36 -20.73
CA TYR A 22 -2.20 -13.81 -20.72
C TYR A 22 -1.04 -14.26 -21.63
N GLY A 23 -0.84 -13.61 -22.77
CA GLY A 23 0.31 -13.87 -23.67
C GLY A 23 1.63 -13.29 -23.15
N ARG A 24 1.55 -12.21 -22.36
CA ARG A 24 2.68 -11.52 -21.76
C ARG A 24 3.32 -12.36 -20.64
N ASN A 25 2.52 -13.05 -19.82
CA ASN A 25 3.02 -13.92 -18.75
C ASN A 25 3.74 -15.18 -19.28
N ARG A 26 3.28 -15.78 -20.39
CA ARG A 26 3.98 -16.93 -21.01
C ARG A 26 5.32 -16.56 -21.65
N TRP A 27 5.45 -15.35 -22.19
CA TRP A 27 6.72 -14.91 -22.80
C TRP A 27 7.72 -14.39 -21.76
N MET A 28 7.26 -13.71 -20.70
CA MET A 28 8.10 -13.24 -19.59
C MET A 28 8.65 -14.39 -18.73
N GLY A 29 7.91 -15.49 -18.57
CA GLY A 29 8.33 -16.65 -17.78
C GLY A 29 9.64 -17.32 -18.26
N TYR A 30 9.96 -17.23 -19.56
CA TYR A 30 11.15 -17.87 -20.13
C TYR A 30 12.43 -17.01 -20.06
N ARG A 31 12.31 -15.70 -19.80
CA ARG A 31 13.45 -14.76 -19.76
C ARG A 31 13.78 -14.20 -18.38
N GLN A 32 12.97 -14.46 -17.35
CA GLN A 32 13.20 -13.98 -15.99
C GLN A 32 14.08 -14.89 -15.11
N ALA A 33 14.35 -16.13 -15.52
CA ALA A 33 15.15 -17.06 -14.70
C ALA A 33 16.54 -16.52 -14.28
N PRO A 34 17.32 -15.84 -15.15
CA PRO A 34 18.62 -15.29 -14.76
C PRO A 34 18.49 -14.10 -13.81
N ALA A 35 17.54 -13.20 -14.05
CA ALA A 35 17.31 -12.02 -13.21
C ALA A 35 16.78 -12.41 -11.82
N LYS A 36 15.87 -13.39 -11.76
CA LYS A 36 15.39 -13.98 -10.50
C LYS A 36 16.54 -14.62 -9.72
N ALA A 37 17.39 -15.41 -10.37
CA ALA A 37 18.54 -16.03 -9.71
C ALA A 37 19.57 -15.02 -9.19
N VAL A 38 19.73 -13.87 -9.84
CA VAL A 38 20.60 -12.78 -9.36
C VAL A 38 19.98 -12.11 -8.12
N LEU A 39 18.69 -11.82 -8.14
CA LEU A 39 17.98 -11.23 -6.99
C LEU A 39 18.02 -12.17 -5.78
N ASP A 40 17.75 -13.47 -5.99
CA ASP A 40 17.78 -14.48 -4.93
C ASP A 40 19.21 -14.60 -4.34
N ARG A 41 20.28 -14.41 -5.14
CA ARG A 41 21.67 -14.33 -4.62
C ARG A 41 21.93 -13.06 -3.82
N VAL A 42 21.38 -11.92 -4.22
CA VAL A 42 21.52 -10.67 -3.44
C VAL A 42 20.81 -10.82 -2.09
N GLU A 43 19.59 -11.39 -2.07
CA GLU A 43 18.88 -11.69 -0.81
C GLU A 43 19.72 -12.59 0.11
N GLY A 44 20.45 -13.57 -0.44
CA GLY A 44 21.32 -14.47 0.33
C GLY A 44 22.68 -13.89 0.76
N LEU A 45 23.13 -12.81 0.13
CA LEU A 45 24.42 -12.15 0.43
C LEU A 45 24.27 -10.99 1.43
N VAL A 46 23.08 -10.39 1.49
CA VAL A 46 22.82 -9.22 2.32
C VAL A 46 22.06 -9.67 3.57
N ALA A 47 22.77 -9.74 4.70
CA ALA A 47 22.21 -10.20 5.97
C ALA A 47 21.55 -9.11 6.81
N SER A 48 21.75 -7.84 6.45
CA SER A 48 21.23 -6.66 7.17
C SER A 48 20.27 -5.87 6.30
N ASP A 49 19.47 -5.01 6.91
CA ASP A 49 18.67 -4.06 6.17
C ASP A 49 19.54 -3.14 5.30
N VAL A 50 18.96 -2.69 4.19
CA VAL A 50 19.63 -1.85 3.18
C VAL A 50 18.98 -0.49 3.15
N ARG A 51 19.78 0.56 3.22
CA ARG A 51 19.33 1.94 2.97
C ARG A 51 19.38 2.23 1.47
N VAL A 52 18.26 2.61 0.90
CA VAL A 52 18.09 2.90 -0.54
C VAL A 52 17.43 4.26 -0.73
N ARG A 53 17.98 5.09 -1.61
CA ARG A 53 17.32 6.31 -2.11
C ARG A 53 16.24 5.89 -3.10
N VAL A 54 14.98 6.27 -2.84
CA VAL A 54 13.85 5.99 -3.72
C VAL A 54 13.30 7.31 -4.23
N GLU A 55 13.76 7.71 -5.43
CA GLU A 55 13.43 9.01 -6.05
C GLU A 55 11.92 9.24 -6.19
N GLU A 56 11.17 8.18 -6.45
CA GLU A 56 9.71 8.21 -6.56
C GLU A 56 9.02 8.78 -5.32
N PHE A 57 9.55 8.48 -4.13
CA PHE A 57 9.02 8.95 -2.84
C PHE A 57 9.83 10.11 -2.26
N ASP A 58 10.79 10.65 -3.02
CA ASP A 58 11.69 11.73 -2.59
C ASP A 58 12.32 11.46 -1.21
N GLY A 59 12.81 10.24 -0.99
CA GLY A 59 13.26 9.81 0.33
C GLY A 59 14.30 8.71 0.32
N GLU A 60 14.85 8.45 1.49
CA GLU A 60 15.70 7.30 1.76
C GLU A 60 14.99 6.31 2.66
N PHE A 61 15.13 5.02 2.38
CA PHE A 61 14.38 3.98 3.07
C PHE A 61 15.27 2.79 3.42
N ILE A 62 15.17 2.35 4.66
CA ILE A 62 15.69 1.11 5.19
C ILE A 62 14.68 0.02 4.83
N LEU A 63 15.15 -0.94 4.05
CA LEU A 63 14.36 -2.05 3.52
C LEU A 63 14.98 -3.38 3.95
N GLY A 64 14.11 -4.34 4.28
CA GLY A 64 14.56 -5.69 4.58
C GLY A 64 15.18 -6.36 3.34
N PRO A 65 16.24 -7.17 3.50
CA PRO A 65 16.92 -7.79 2.36
C PRO A 65 16.04 -8.79 1.59
N ARG A 66 15.01 -9.34 2.22
CA ARG A 66 14.05 -10.29 1.63
C ARG A 66 12.72 -9.64 1.22
N SER A 67 12.60 -8.32 1.42
CA SER A 67 11.41 -7.52 1.13
C SER A 67 11.00 -7.64 -0.35
N HIS A 68 9.70 -7.80 -0.59
CA HIS A 68 9.17 -7.71 -1.95
C HIS A 68 9.38 -6.32 -2.56
N ILE A 69 9.32 -5.27 -1.74
CA ILE A 69 9.58 -3.88 -2.16
C ILE A 69 11.00 -3.75 -2.70
N LEU A 70 12.01 -4.19 -1.94
CA LEU A 70 13.41 -4.11 -2.39
C LEU A 70 13.61 -4.88 -3.70
N ARG A 71 13.04 -6.08 -3.80
CA ARG A 71 13.09 -6.91 -5.00
C ARG A 71 12.45 -6.21 -6.21
N ARG A 72 11.32 -5.52 -6.03
CA ARG A 72 10.64 -4.76 -7.08
C ARG A 72 11.48 -3.55 -7.51
N LEU A 73 12.04 -2.80 -6.57
CA LEU A 73 12.94 -1.68 -6.85
C LEU A 73 14.19 -2.11 -7.64
N LEU A 74 14.84 -3.20 -7.24
CA LEU A 74 16.03 -3.71 -7.94
C LEU A 74 15.72 -4.21 -9.37
N SER A 75 14.51 -4.70 -9.61
CA SER A 75 14.11 -5.26 -10.91
C SER A 75 13.48 -4.25 -11.87
N GLN A 76 12.73 -3.28 -11.35
CA GLN A 76 11.93 -2.34 -12.15
C GLN A 76 12.43 -0.89 -12.06
N GLY A 77 13.18 -0.54 -11.00
CA GLY A 77 13.68 0.81 -10.74
C GLY A 77 12.66 1.77 -10.10
N PHE A 78 11.40 1.33 -9.95
CA PHE A 78 10.31 2.06 -9.31
C PHE A 78 9.35 1.08 -8.63
N TYR A 79 8.49 1.58 -7.76
CA TYR A 79 7.45 0.82 -7.09
C TYR A 79 6.10 1.04 -7.78
N GLU A 80 5.49 2.22 -7.65
CA GLU A 80 4.09 2.50 -8.04
C GLU A 80 3.87 3.95 -8.55
N PRO A 81 4.54 4.36 -9.63
CA PRO A 81 4.63 5.77 -10.01
C PRO A 81 3.28 6.42 -10.34
N GLN A 82 2.32 5.64 -10.82
CA GLN A 82 0.97 6.14 -11.12
C GLN A 82 0.16 6.40 -9.84
N LEU A 83 0.26 5.50 -8.86
CA LEU A 83 -0.40 5.66 -7.56
C LEU A 83 0.21 6.83 -6.78
N VAL A 84 1.54 6.99 -6.83
CA VAL A 84 2.24 8.15 -6.23
C VAL A 84 1.75 9.47 -6.82
N GLN A 85 1.61 9.57 -8.15
CA GLN A 85 1.09 10.78 -8.78
C GLN A 85 -0.37 11.06 -8.38
N LEU A 86 -1.19 10.02 -8.34
CA LEU A 86 -2.59 10.13 -7.91
C LEU A 86 -2.68 10.61 -6.46
N PHE A 87 -1.94 9.98 -5.56
CA PHE A 87 -1.86 10.34 -4.14
C PHE A 87 -1.44 11.80 -3.96
N LEU A 88 -0.35 12.23 -4.61
CA LEU A 88 0.14 13.61 -4.55
C LEU A 88 -0.89 14.63 -5.05
N SER A 89 -1.69 14.27 -6.06
CA SER A 89 -2.70 15.16 -6.64
C SER A 89 -3.88 15.47 -5.70
N HIS A 90 -4.06 14.65 -4.65
CA HIS A 90 -5.13 14.80 -3.66
C HIS A 90 -4.67 15.32 -2.30
N LEU A 91 -3.35 15.47 -2.09
CA LEU A 91 -2.83 16.06 -0.86
C LEU A 91 -3.27 17.52 -0.74
N THR A 92 -3.69 17.89 0.47
CA THR A 92 -3.93 19.29 0.84
C THR A 92 -2.93 19.66 1.94
N PRO A 93 -2.00 20.61 1.75
CA PRO A 93 -0.87 20.81 2.67
C PRO A 93 -1.23 21.11 4.13
N ASP A 94 -2.43 21.64 4.38
CA ASP A 94 -2.94 22.01 5.69
C ASP A 94 -3.90 20.98 6.31
N ARG A 95 -4.16 19.87 5.62
CA ARG A 95 -5.00 18.77 6.12
C ARG A 95 -4.20 17.49 6.32
N ASP A 96 -4.72 16.63 7.17
CA ASP A 96 -4.03 15.42 7.57
C ASP A 96 -4.13 14.30 6.52
N VAL A 97 -3.29 13.29 6.65
CA VAL A 97 -3.30 12.06 5.86
C VAL A 97 -3.36 10.87 6.79
N VAL A 98 -4.10 9.82 6.41
CA VAL A 98 -4.04 8.51 7.06
C VAL A 98 -3.44 7.52 6.08
N ASP A 99 -2.45 6.75 6.53
CA ASP A 99 -1.80 5.67 5.78
C ASP A 99 -1.95 4.36 6.59
N VAL A 100 -2.90 3.52 6.16
CA VAL A 100 -3.22 2.24 6.82
C VAL A 100 -2.56 1.11 6.04
N GLY A 101 -1.75 0.31 6.73
CA GLY A 101 -0.80 -0.60 6.08
C GLY A 101 0.43 0.16 5.57
N ALA A 102 0.94 1.07 6.41
CA ALA A 102 2.03 1.97 6.05
C ALA A 102 3.34 1.22 5.73
N ASN A 103 3.48 -0.04 6.19
CA ASN A 103 4.61 -0.92 5.89
C ASN A 103 5.95 -0.25 6.23
N VAL A 104 6.81 0.06 5.25
CA VAL A 104 8.10 0.74 5.45
C VAL A 104 7.99 2.28 5.38
N GLY A 105 6.79 2.82 5.19
CA GLY A 105 6.51 4.26 5.28
C GLY A 105 6.70 5.06 4.00
N PHE A 106 6.63 4.43 2.82
CA PHE A 106 6.78 5.12 1.53
C PHE A 106 5.80 6.30 1.37
N PHE A 107 4.50 6.04 1.49
CA PHE A 107 3.48 7.09 1.37
C PHE A 107 3.45 8.03 2.58
N SER A 108 3.70 7.49 3.78
CA SER A 108 3.81 8.29 5.00
C SER A 108 4.92 9.37 4.92
N VAL A 109 6.14 9.00 4.52
CA VAL A 109 7.26 9.93 4.36
C VAL A 109 6.97 10.91 3.22
N LEU A 110 6.48 10.42 2.08
CA LEU A 110 6.14 11.27 0.94
C LEU A 110 5.11 12.34 1.32
N ALA A 111 4.03 11.96 2.01
CA ALA A 111 3.03 12.90 2.50
C ALA A 111 3.64 13.94 3.45
N ALA A 112 4.36 13.50 4.48
CA ALA A 112 4.92 14.39 5.49
C ALA A 112 5.88 15.45 4.91
N LYS A 113 6.60 15.12 3.83
CA LYS A 113 7.44 16.09 3.09
C LYS A 113 6.66 17.12 2.28
N ARG A 114 5.38 16.89 2.00
CA ARG A 114 4.52 17.78 1.21
C ARG A 114 3.51 18.56 2.06
N LEU A 115 3.24 18.12 3.28
CA LEU A 115 2.37 18.83 4.23
C LEU A 115 3.10 20.04 4.85
N THR A 116 2.36 21.11 5.10
CA THR A 116 2.82 22.30 5.82
C THR A 116 2.42 22.22 7.29
N THR A 117 1.11 22.19 7.56
CA THR A 117 0.56 22.03 8.93
C THR A 117 -0.18 20.71 9.11
N GLY A 118 -0.50 20.01 8.02
CA GLY A 118 -1.05 18.66 8.08
C GLY A 118 -0.06 17.67 8.68
N ARG A 119 -0.61 16.62 9.29
CA ARG A 119 0.09 15.49 9.90
C ARG A 119 -0.28 14.20 9.18
N VAL A 120 0.51 13.15 9.41
CA VAL A 120 0.26 11.81 8.90
C VAL A 120 0.01 10.88 10.08
N LEU A 121 -1.08 10.11 10.05
CA LEU A 121 -1.24 8.92 10.88
C LEU A 121 -0.81 7.70 10.08
N ALA A 122 0.30 7.09 10.47
CA ALA A 122 0.85 5.90 9.82
C ALA A 122 0.61 4.67 10.71
N ALA A 123 -0.25 3.77 10.26
CA ALA A 123 -0.61 2.55 10.97
C ALA A 123 0.05 1.34 10.31
N GLU A 124 0.87 0.62 11.06
CA GLU A 124 1.52 -0.62 10.61
C GLU A 124 1.52 -1.65 11.76
N PRO A 125 0.86 -2.80 11.60
CA PRO A 125 0.71 -3.75 12.69
C PRO A 125 1.94 -4.61 12.94
N THR A 126 2.71 -4.99 11.92
CA THR A 126 3.80 -5.95 12.09
C THR A 126 5.01 -5.29 12.76
N THR A 127 5.60 -5.96 13.74
CA THR A 127 6.69 -5.39 14.55
C THR A 127 7.89 -5.01 13.68
N ALA A 128 8.25 -5.86 12.72
CA ALA A 128 9.44 -5.65 11.90
C ALA A 128 9.25 -4.57 10.83
N ALA A 129 8.07 -4.45 10.20
CA ALA A 129 7.79 -3.34 9.29
C ALA A 129 7.65 -2.02 10.06
N PHE A 130 6.95 -2.02 11.19
CA PHE A 130 6.81 -0.84 12.05
C PHE A 130 8.17 -0.28 12.52
N SER A 131 9.11 -1.16 12.88
CA SER A 131 10.48 -0.75 13.23
C SER A 131 11.15 -0.01 12.07
N ARG A 132 11.00 -0.49 10.83
CA ARG A 132 11.55 0.15 9.62
C ARG A 132 10.82 1.44 9.29
N LEU A 133 9.49 1.49 9.39
CA LEU A 133 8.69 2.71 9.28
C LEU A 133 9.20 3.80 10.21
N SER A 134 9.37 3.47 11.50
CA SER A 134 9.86 4.42 12.51
C SER A 134 11.24 4.97 12.15
N GLN A 135 12.17 4.09 11.78
CA GLN A 135 13.51 4.52 11.33
C GLN A 135 13.44 5.37 10.05
N ASN A 136 12.57 5.01 9.10
CA ASN A 136 12.41 5.72 7.83
C ASN A 136 11.82 7.11 8.03
N VAL A 137 10.91 7.26 8.99
CA VAL A 137 10.41 8.57 9.43
C VAL A 137 11.54 9.43 9.98
N THR A 138 12.40 8.87 10.84
CA THR A 138 13.54 9.59 11.42
C THR A 138 14.60 9.97 10.39
N ILE A 139 15.07 9.06 9.54
CA ILE A 139 16.14 9.37 8.58
C ILE A 139 15.72 10.35 7.47
N ASN A 140 14.42 10.61 7.34
CA ASN A 140 13.87 11.60 6.41
C ASN A 140 13.48 12.92 7.10
N ASP A 141 13.78 13.08 8.39
CA ASP A 141 13.52 14.28 9.19
C ASP A 141 12.03 14.71 9.19
N VAL A 142 11.11 13.73 9.26
CA VAL A 142 9.65 13.96 9.23
C VAL A 142 8.91 13.51 10.49
N GLU A 143 9.62 13.11 11.54
CA GLU A 143 9.06 12.60 12.81
C GLU A 143 8.12 13.58 13.51
N THR A 144 8.31 14.89 13.32
CA THR A 144 7.44 15.92 13.90
C THR A 144 6.06 15.99 13.26
N LYS A 145 5.88 15.38 12.08
CA LYS A 145 4.61 15.36 11.33
C LYS A 145 3.96 14.00 11.27
N VAL A 146 4.65 12.93 11.68
CA VAL A 146 4.14 11.56 11.58
C VAL A 146 3.80 11.01 12.95
N ILE A 147 2.53 10.67 13.13
CA ILE A 147 2.01 9.92 14.27
C ILE A 147 2.08 8.45 13.91
N LEU A 148 2.88 7.69 14.65
CA LEU A 148 3.09 6.27 14.43
C LEU A 148 2.13 5.45 15.30
N TYR A 149 1.40 4.52 14.69
CA TYR A 149 0.57 3.55 15.38
C TYR A 149 1.01 2.12 15.04
N ASN A 150 1.59 1.42 16.03
CA ASN A 150 1.92 0.01 15.89
C ASN A 150 0.70 -0.85 16.26
N GLY A 151 -0.15 -1.09 15.26
CA GLY A 151 -1.36 -1.87 15.44
C GLY A 151 -2.18 -1.93 14.17
N LEU A 152 -3.21 -2.76 14.22
CA LEU A 152 -4.12 -2.98 13.12
C LEU A 152 -5.27 -1.96 13.19
N VAL A 153 -5.71 -1.48 12.03
CA VAL A 153 -6.93 -0.68 11.94
C VAL A 153 -8.08 -1.62 11.58
N SER A 154 -9.12 -1.66 12.40
CA SER A 154 -10.24 -2.58 12.27
C SER A 154 -11.58 -1.88 12.48
N ASN A 155 -12.68 -2.62 12.57
CA ASN A 155 -14.00 -2.12 12.88
C ASN A 155 -14.25 -1.97 14.39
N GLU A 156 -13.49 -2.65 15.23
CA GLU A 156 -13.60 -2.60 16.69
C GLU A 156 -12.24 -2.64 17.40
N ALA A 157 -12.24 -2.32 18.69
CA ALA A 157 -11.05 -2.42 19.53
C ALA A 157 -10.89 -3.86 20.04
N SER A 158 -9.81 -4.53 19.67
CA SER A 158 -9.60 -5.94 20.01
C SER A 158 -8.12 -6.34 19.98
N LEU A 159 -7.84 -7.58 20.37
CA LEU A 159 -6.58 -8.24 20.08
C LEU A 159 -6.77 -9.10 18.83
N ALA A 160 -5.88 -8.94 17.85
CA ALA A 160 -5.87 -9.73 16.63
C ALA A 160 -4.57 -10.55 16.54
N THR A 161 -4.65 -11.72 15.90
CA THR A 161 -3.48 -12.52 15.56
C THR A 161 -3.20 -12.39 14.07
N LEU A 162 -1.98 -11.99 13.73
CA LEU A 162 -1.48 -11.92 12.37
C LEU A 162 -0.56 -13.08 12.08
N ASP A 163 -0.77 -13.71 10.93
CA ASP A 163 0.21 -14.59 10.33
C ASP A 163 1.23 -13.74 9.58
N ILE A 164 2.52 -14.02 9.81
CA ILE A 164 3.65 -13.31 9.19
C ILE A 164 4.65 -14.30 8.59
N VAL A 165 5.34 -13.88 7.53
CA VAL A 165 6.56 -14.54 7.04
C VAL A 165 7.75 -13.65 7.36
N PRO A 166 8.69 -14.08 8.24
CA PRO A 166 9.82 -13.25 8.63
C PRO A 166 10.63 -12.71 7.44
N GLY A 167 10.80 -11.38 7.38
CA GLY A 167 11.48 -10.67 6.30
C GLY A 167 10.63 -10.46 5.04
N ARG A 168 9.33 -10.77 5.09
CA ARG A 168 8.35 -10.56 4.02
C ARG A 168 7.02 -10.07 4.61
N GLU A 169 7.13 -9.07 5.47
CA GLU A 169 6.03 -8.53 6.28
C GLU A 169 4.89 -7.97 5.42
N GLU A 170 5.18 -7.62 4.17
CA GLU A 170 4.20 -7.13 3.19
C GLU A 170 3.08 -8.14 2.89
N TYR A 171 3.29 -9.43 3.19
CA TYR A 171 2.28 -10.48 3.00
C TYR A 171 1.59 -10.90 4.30
N SER A 172 1.74 -10.12 5.37
CA SER A 172 1.06 -10.41 6.63
C SER A 172 -0.46 -10.38 6.45
N SER A 173 -1.17 -11.28 7.15
CA SER A 173 -2.62 -11.43 6.97
C SER A 173 -3.27 -11.90 8.26
N MET A 174 -4.53 -11.50 8.46
CA MET A 174 -5.42 -12.21 9.36
C MET A 174 -5.92 -13.48 8.66
N GLY A 175 -5.89 -14.64 9.33
CA GLY A 175 -6.51 -15.87 8.81
C GLY A 175 -5.74 -16.62 7.70
N GLY A 176 -4.41 -16.53 7.68
CA GLY A 176 -3.52 -17.35 6.85
C GLY A 176 -3.03 -16.70 5.57
N ILE A 177 -1.76 -16.93 5.23
CA ILE A 177 -1.08 -16.35 4.06
C ILE A 177 -1.22 -17.27 2.84
N VAL A 178 -1.77 -16.77 1.73
CA VAL A 178 -1.96 -17.52 0.47
C VAL A 178 -1.46 -16.72 -0.74
N HIS A 179 -0.25 -16.19 -0.63
CA HIS A 179 0.41 -15.53 -1.76
C HIS A 179 1.46 -16.46 -2.39
N PRO A 180 1.46 -16.67 -3.73
CA PRO A 180 2.39 -17.59 -4.39
C PRO A 180 3.87 -17.30 -4.13
N SER A 181 4.22 -16.03 -3.87
CA SER A 181 5.62 -15.64 -3.60
C SER A 181 6.14 -16.11 -2.24
N VAL A 182 5.25 -16.53 -1.33
CA VAL A 182 5.61 -17.04 0.00
C VAL A 182 5.07 -18.43 0.29
N ALA A 183 4.51 -19.10 -0.72
CA ALA A 183 4.02 -20.46 -0.60
C ALA A 183 5.12 -21.41 -0.08
N GLY A 184 4.80 -22.17 0.97
CA GLY A 184 5.71 -23.13 1.59
C GLY A 184 6.78 -22.53 2.51
N GLN A 185 6.79 -21.22 2.75
CA GLN A 185 7.68 -20.60 3.74
C GLN A 185 7.12 -20.77 5.16
N ALA A 186 8.00 -20.71 6.16
CA ALA A 186 7.62 -20.79 7.56
C ALA A 186 6.80 -19.56 7.98
N VAL A 187 5.63 -19.82 8.57
CA VAL A 187 4.73 -18.79 9.11
C VAL A 187 4.92 -18.69 10.61
N GLN A 188 4.95 -17.46 11.12
CA GLN A 188 4.90 -17.14 12.54
C GLN A 188 3.65 -16.32 12.83
N THR A 189 3.30 -16.18 14.10
CA THR A 189 2.14 -15.38 14.53
C THR A 189 2.57 -14.21 15.42
N GLU A 190 2.01 -13.03 15.19
CA GLU A 190 2.13 -11.87 16.09
C GLU A 190 0.74 -11.50 16.64
N THR A 191 0.64 -11.23 17.94
CA THR A 191 -0.57 -10.64 18.53
C THR A 191 -0.44 -9.13 18.54
N VAL A 192 -1.39 -8.44 17.92
CA VAL A 192 -1.39 -6.99 17.76
C VAL A 192 -2.68 -6.37 18.30
N GLN A 193 -2.59 -5.13 18.75
CA GLN A 193 -3.78 -4.34 19.09
C GLN A 193 -4.48 -3.91 17.80
N ALA A 194 -5.80 -4.04 17.76
CA ALA A 194 -6.65 -3.53 16.70
C ALA A 194 -7.51 -2.39 17.23
N ARG A 195 -7.70 -1.32 16.44
CA ARG A 195 -8.54 -0.16 16.81
C ARG A 195 -9.33 0.39 15.63
N PRO A 196 -10.53 0.96 15.85
CA PRO A 196 -11.25 1.70 14.83
C PRO A 196 -10.49 2.92 14.34
N LEU A 197 -10.52 3.19 13.03
CA LEU A 197 -9.91 4.38 12.46
C LEU A 197 -10.53 5.65 13.06
N ASP A 198 -11.84 5.67 13.25
CA ASP A 198 -12.56 6.79 13.85
C ASP A 198 -12.01 7.14 15.25
N SER A 199 -11.64 6.13 16.04
CA SER A 199 -11.05 6.34 17.36
C SER A 199 -9.65 6.96 17.25
N LEU A 200 -8.81 6.47 16.32
CA LEU A 200 -7.46 7.00 16.10
C LEU A 200 -7.49 8.43 15.58
N VAL A 201 -8.41 8.74 14.66
CA VAL A 201 -8.61 10.08 14.11
C VAL A 201 -9.06 11.06 15.19
N ALA A 202 -10.06 10.68 16.00
CA ALA A 202 -10.59 11.51 17.06
C ALA A 202 -9.56 11.77 18.17
N GLU A 203 -8.86 10.74 18.66
CA GLU A 203 -7.85 10.85 19.71
C GLU A 203 -6.71 11.81 19.33
N ASN A 204 -6.31 11.81 18.06
CA ASN A 204 -5.23 12.64 17.56
C ASN A 204 -5.71 14.01 17.03
N GLY A 205 -7.02 14.27 17.07
CA GLY A 205 -7.62 15.49 16.53
C GLY A 205 -7.34 15.70 15.04
N LEU A 206 -7.34 14.62 14.26
CA LEU A 206 -7.01 14.65 12.83
C LEU A 206 -8.20 15.09 11.99
N ARG A 207 -7.91 15.73 10.86
CA ARG A 207 -8.88 16.18 9.85
C ARG A 207 -8.45 15.70 8.45
N PRO A 208 -8.50 14.38 8.18
CA PRO A 208 -7.89 13.81 6.99
C PRO A 208 -8.47 14.36 5.69
N ALA A 209 -7.61 14.72 4.73
CA ALA A 209 -8.00 14.98 3.34
C ALA A 209 -7.81 13.75 2.46
N VAL A 210 -6.90 12.84 2.83
CA VAL A 210 -6.61 11.61 2.11
C VAL A 210 -6.48 10.45 3.09
N ILE A 211 -7.03 9.29 2.72
CA ILE A 211 -6.80 8.01 3.39
C ILE A 211 -6.25 7.02 2.35
N LYS A 212 -5.06 6.48 2.55
CA LYS A 212 -4.57 5.28 1.85
C LYS A 212 -4.87 4.06 2.71
N VAL A 213 -5.42 3.01 2.11
CA VAL A 213 -5.63 1.71 2.77
C VAL A 213 -5.13 0.57 1.88
N ASP A 214 -4.17 -0.18 2.39
CA ASP A 214 -3.53 -1.30 1.70
C ASP A 214 -3.17 -2.35 2.74
N VAL A 215 -4.10 -3.26 3.00
CA VAL A 215 -4.05 -4.16 4.15
C VAL A 215 -4.36 -5.61 3.75
N GLU A 216 -4.09 -5.93 2.49
CA GLU A 216 -4.10 -7.30 1.93
C GLU A 216 -5.38 -8.07 2.26
N GLY A 217 -6.55 -7.42 2.10
CA GLY A 217 -7.86 -8.04 2.25
C GLY A 217 -8.65 -7.65 3.50
N ALA A 218 -8.06 -6.90 4.43
CA ALA A 218 -8.75 -6.41 5.63
C ALA A 218 -9.47 -5.06 5.42
N GLU A 219 -9.56 -4.57 4.17
CA GLU A 219 -10.09 -3.24 3.84
C GLU A 219 -11.53 -3.04 4.35
N GLY A 220 -12.35 -4.10 4.30
CA GLY A 220 -13.71 -4.08 4.81
C GLY A 220 -13.79 -3.66 6.28
N MET A 221 -12.95 -4.26 7.13
CA MET A 221 -12.90 -3.95 8.56
C MET A 221 -12.40 -2.52 8.80
N VAL A 222 -11.38 -2.09 8.06
CA VAL A 222 -10.86 -0.72 8.12
C VAL A 222 -11.98 0.30 7.84
N PHE A 223 -12.72 0.10 6.74
CA PHE A 223 -13.76 1.05 6.34
C PHE A 223 -15.01 1.00 7.21
N GLU A 224 -15.36 -0.15 7.77
CA GLU A 224 -16.39 -0.26 8.81
C GLU A 224 -16.05 0.58 10.05
N GLY A 225 -14.78 0.61 10.45
CA GLY A 225 -14.27 1.43 11.55
C GLY A 225 -13.91 2.88 11.20
N ALA A 226 -14.13 3.32 9.95
CA ALA A 226 -13.80 4.66 9.45
C ALA A 226 -15.03 5.50 9.07
N GLN A 227 -16.23 4.99 9.30
CA GLN A 227 -17.45 5.57 8.74
C GLN A 227 -17.73 7.00 9.21
N GLN A 228 -17.41 7.33 10.47
CA GLN A 228 -17.57 8.70 10.96
C GLN A 228 -16.56 9.63 10.29
N THR A 229 -15.29 9.23 10.20
CA THR A 229 -14.24 9.98 9.51
C THR A 229 -14.61 10.24 8.05
N LEU A 230 -15.14 9.23 7.36
CA LEU A 230 -15.59 9.34 5.96
C LEU A 230 -16.73 10.35 5.81
N ARG A 231 -17.68 10.40 6.74
CA ARG A 231 -18.82 11.32 6.69
C ARG A 231 -18.44 12.75 7.08
N ASP A 232 -17.68 12.90 8.17
CA ASP A 232 -17.40 14.20 8.79
C ASP A 232 -16.31 14.98 8.06
N TYR A 233 -15.23 14.31 7.63
CA TYR A 233 -14.07 14.96 7.01
C TYR A 233 -14.02 14.82 5.49
N ARG A 234 -14.80 13.90 4.93
CA ARG A 234 -14.91 13.65 3.49
C ARG A 234 -13.54 13.50 2.77
N PRO A 235 -12.59 12.69 3.28
CA PRO A 235 -11.30 12.51 2.62
C PRO A 235 -11.43 11.76 1.29
N VAL A 236 -10.56 12.02 0.32
CA VAL A 236 -10.37 11.10 -0.82
C VAL A 236 -9.75 9.80 -0.30
N VAL A 237 -10.24 8.65 -0.75
CA VAL A 237 -9.69 7.35 -0.36
C VAL A 237 -9.02 6.67 -1.54
N LEU A 238 -7.81 6.17 -1.33
CA LEU A 238 -7.10 5.27 -2.24
C LEU A 238 -6.96 3.90 -1.58
N SER A 239 -7.27 2.84 -2.30
CA SER A 239 -7.15 1.48 -1.77
C SER A 239 -6.99 0.45 -2.89
N GLU A 240 -6.48 -0.72 -2.55
CA GLU A 240 -6.44 -1.87 -3.44
C GLU A 240 -7.47 -2.90 -2.99
N PHE A 241 -8.31 -3.37 -3.91
CA PHE A 241 -9.20 -4.49 -3.65
C PHE A 241 -8.62 -5.76 -4.25
N SER A 242 -8.86 -6.87 -3.58
CA SER A 242 -8.56 -8.19 -4.14
C SER A 242 -9.68 -9.11 -3.72
N ARG A 243 -10.55 -9.49 -4.66
CA ARG A 243 -11.71 -10.34 -4.37
C ARG A 243 -11.34 -11.59 -3.57
N PRO A 244 -10.26 -12.34 -3.91
CA PRO A 244 -9.85 -13.48 -3.13
C PRO A 244 -9.44 -13.14 -1.70
N LEU A 245 -8.71 -12.03 -1.49
CA LEU A 245 -8.25 -11.62 -0.16
C LEU A 245 -9.40 -11.09 0.71
N LEU A 246 -10.26 -10.25 0.14
CA LEU A 246 -11.47 -9.73 0.78
C LEU A 246 -12.39 -10.86 1.23
N ALA A 247 -12.64 -11.85 0.36
CA ALA A 247 -13.52 -12.97 0.68
C ALA A 247 -13.02 -13.81 1.87
N ARG A 248 -11.70 -13.92 2.05
CA ARG A 248 -11.11 -14.65 3.19
C ARG A 248 -11.28 -13.92 4.51
N ASN A 249 -11.38 -12.60 4.46
CA ASN A 249 -11.70 -11.75 5.60
C ASN A 249 -13.21 -11.46 5.72
N GLY A 250 -14.06 -12.24 5.05
CA GLY A 250 -15.52 -12.13 5.18
C GLY A 250 -16.13 -10.92 4.47
N SER A 251 -15.40 -10.29 3.54
CA SER A 251 -15.80 -9.10 2.82
C SER A 251 -15.88 -9.31 1.30
N SER A 252 -16.36 -8.31 0.57
CA SER A 252 -16.31 -8.27 -0.89
C SER A 252 -16.20 -6.82 -1.39
N PRO A 253 -15.75 -6.59 -2.63
CA PRO A 253 -15.77 -5.25 -3.22
C PRO A 253 -17.15 -4.60 -3.17
N GLU A 254 -18.21 -5.36 -3.43
CA GLU A 254 -19.59 -4.87 -3.43
C GLU A 254 -20.02 -4.38 -2.04
N ALA A 255 -19.63 -5.09 -0.97
CA ALA A 255 -19.93 -4.69 0.39
C ALA A 255 -19.25 -3.35 0.74
N ILE A 256 -17.98 -3.20 0.35
CA ILE A 256 -17.21 -1.98 0.58
C ILE A 256 -17.75 -0.81 -0.26
N ILE A 257 -18.06 -1.04 -1.54
CA ILE A 257 -18.67 -0.02 -2.42
C ILE A 257 -20.02 0.44 -1.86
N ALA A 258 -20.85 -0.48 -1.37
CA ALA A 258 -22.12 -0.13 -0.73
C ALA A 258 -21.91 0.69 0.56
N LEU A 259 -20.84 0.45 1.31
CA LEU A 259 -20.47 1.28 2.47
C LEU A 259 -20.08 2.69 2.03
N PHE A 260 -19.24 2.83 1.00
CA PHE A 260 -18.88 4.12 0.43
C PHE A 260 -20.09 4.90 -0.07
N ASP A 261 -21.02 4.25 -0.78
CA ASP A 261 -22.25 4.91 -1.25
C ASP A 261 -23.10 5.44 -0.08
N ARG A 262 -23.27 4.65 1.00
CA ARG A 262 -23.94 5.12 2.24
C ARG A 262 -23.23 6.30 2.90
N CYS A 263 -21.92 6.44 2.71
CA CYS A 263 -21.14 7.58 3.20
C CYS A 263 -21.13 8.76 2.20
N GLY A 264 -21.78 8.63 1.04
CA GLY A 264 -21.87 9.67 0.02
C GLY A 264 -20.64 9.78 -0.86
N TYR A 265 -20.09 8.65 -1.29
CA TYR A 265 -18.91 8.56 -2.17
C TYR A 265 -19.24 7.84 -3.47
N ASP A 266 -18.52 8.23 -4.52
CA ASP A 266 -18.44 7.48 -5.77
C ASP A 266 -17.10 6.73 -5.84
N VAL A 267 -17.14 5.44 -6.18
CA VAL A 267 -15.94 4.58 -6.27
C VAL A 267 -15.62 4.31 -7.74
N HIS A 268 -14.35 4.49 -8.10
CA HIS A 268 -13.85 4.33 -9.46
C HIS A 268 -12.54 3.54 -9.48
N ASN A 269 -12.24 2.90 -10.61
CA ASN A 269 -10.86 2.53 -10.90
C ASN A 269 -10.15 3.77 -11.48
N PRO A 270 -9.07 4.28 -10.84
CA PRO A 270 -8.40 5.50 -11.29
C PRO A 270 -7.66 5.34 -12.63
N PHE A 271 -7.35 4.11 -13.03
CA PHE A 271 -6.57 3.79 -14.23
C PHE A 271 -7.41 3.20 -15.36
N ASP A 272 -8.66 2.80 -15.09
CA ASP A 272 -9.64 2.40 -16.09
C ASP A 272 -11.00 3.06 -15.85
N ARG A 273 -11.24 4.17 -16.56
CA ARG A 273 -12.51 4.92 -16.51
C ARG A 273 -13.64 4.27 -17.32
N SER A 274 -13.37 3.19 -18.06
CA SER A 274 -14.36 2.53 -18.93
C SER A 274 -15.14 1.42 -18.23
N ALA A 275 -14.64 0.96 -17.08
CA ALA A 275 -15.21 -0.16 -16.36
C ALA A 275 -16.26 0.32 -15.34
N SER A 276 -17.51 -0.15 -15.50
CA SER A 276 -18.59 0.07 -14.54
C SER A 276 -18.37 -0.72 -13.25
N ALA A 277 -18.81 -0.19 -12.10
CA ALA A 277 -18.61 -0.68 -10.73
C ALA A 277 -19.08 -2.13 -10.40
N GLY A 278 -19.45 -2.95 -11.39
CA GLY A 278 -19.81 -4.36 -11.23
C GLY A 278 -19.09 -5.34 -12.15
N ALA A 279 -18.18 -4.87 -13.03
CA ALA A 279 -17.48 -5.71 -14.01
C ALA A 279 -15.95 -5.69 -13.85
N ILE A 280 -15.45 -5.01 -12.81
CA ILE A 280 -14.02 -4.80 -12.61
C ILE A 280 -13.48 -5.95 -11.74
N ASP A 281 -12.43 -6.62 -12.25
CA ASP A 281 -11.38 -7.15 -11.36
C ASP A 281 -10.73 -5.90 -10.76
N PHE A 282 -11.26 -5.46 -9.61
CA PHE A 282 -10.76 -4.27 -8.94
C PHE A 282 -9.38 -4.63 -8.40
N ASP A 283 -8.34 -4.06 -9.00
CA ASP A 283 -7.01 -3.95 -8.41
C ASP A 283 -7.01 -2.64 -7.60
N GLU A 284 -6.80 -1.51 -8.27
CA GLU A 284 -6.75 -0.17 -7.64
C GLU A 284 -8.11 0.54 -7.65
N ILE A 285 -8.48 1.18 -6.54
CA ILE A 285 -9.68 2.01 -6.41
C ILE A 285 -9.38 3.39 -5.85
N ILE A 286 -10.21 4.34 -6.26
CA ILE A 286 -10.34 5.66 -5.67
C ILE A 286 -11.79 5.90 -5.28
N ALA A 287 -12.05 6.29 -4.03
CA ALA A 287 -13.35 6.76 -3.59
C ALA A 287 -13.31 8.29 -3.42
N ILE A 288 -14.20 8.98 -4.12
CA ILE A 288 -14.28 10.45 -4.12
C ILE A 288 -15.60 10.85 -3.46
N PRO A 289 -15.60 11.77 -2.47
CA PRO A 289 -16.83 12.24 -1.86
C PRO A 289 -17.68 13.01 -2.89
N ARG A 290 -18.98 12.70 -2.96
CA ARG A 290 -19.94 13.48 -3.76
C ARG A 290 -19.97 14.95 -3.32
N PRO A 291 -20.28 15.91 -4.22
CA PRO A 291 -20.54 17.28 -3.81
C PRO A 291 -21.64 17.30 -2.73
N ALA A 292 -21.45 18.14 -1.71
CA ALA A 292 -22.45 18.37 -0.67
C ALA A 292 -23.66 19.14 -1.21
#